data_AF-A0A0P0L1K5-F1
#
_entry.id   AF-A0A0P0L1K5-F1
#
_cell.length_a   1.000
_cell.length_b   1.000
_cell.length_c   1.000
_cell.angle_alpha   90.00
_cell.angle_beta   90.00
_cell.angle_gamma   90.00
#
_symmetry.space_group_name_H-M   'P 1'
#
loop_
_entity.id
_entity.type
_entity.pdbx_description
1 polymer ?
#
loop_
_entity_poly.entity_id
_entity_poly.type
_entity_poly.pdbx_seq_one_letter_code
_entity_poly.pdbx_strand_id
1 'polypeptide(L)'
;MNKGIKLATGDYLCFLNAGDGLHEDDTLLQMVHSINGTALPGVLYGETEIVDSQGHFLYMRRLSAPATLTWKSFKQGMLVCHQAFFARRDLVEPYDLRYRFSADFDWCIRIMKKADVLHNTHLTLIDYLNEGMTTRNHKASLKERFRIMSRHYGWASTVTHHLWFVLRLLYK
;
A
#
# COMPACT_ATOMS: atom_id res chain seq x y z
N MET A 1 11.13 7.24 -6.55
CA MET A 1 10.59 5.90 -6.85
C MET A 1 11.21 5.27 -8.10
N ASN A 2 10.86 5.67 -9.33
CA ASN A 2 11.37 4.98 -10.55
C ASN A 2 12.89 4.92 -10.71
N LYS A 3 13.63 5.94 -10.27
CA LYS A 3 15.11 5.88 -10.24
C LYS A 3 15.61 4.78 -9.30
N GLY A 4 14.98 4.65 -8.13
CA GLY A 4 15.28 3.59 -7.15
C GLY A 4 14.99 2.19 -7.70
N ILE A 5 13.86 2.00 -8.41
CA ILE A 5 13.55 0.72 -9.08
C ILE A 5 14.69 0.28 -9.99
N LYS A 6 15.26 1.21 -10.77
CA LYS A 6 16.36 0.90 -11.70
C LYS A 6 17.67 0.53 -11.01
N LEU A 7 17.87 0.95 -9.77
CA LEU A 7 19.10 0.75 -9.02
C LEU A 7 19.00 -0.41 -8.01
N ALA A 8 17.79 -0.87 -7.69
CA ALA A 8 17.56 -1.91 -6.70
C ALA A 8 18.05 -3.29 -7.19
N THR A 9 18.77 -3.99 -6.32
CA THR A 9 19.35 -5.32 -6.61
C THR A 9 18.77 -6.45 -5.75
N GLY A 10 18.15 -6.14 -4.61
CA GLY A 10 17.56 -7.12 -3.70
C GLY A 10 16.31 -7.82 -4.25
N ASP A 11 15.85 -8.88 -3.58
CA ASP A 11 14.73 -9.71 -4.06
C ASP A 11 13.37 -9.03 -3.92
N TYR A 12 13.23 -8.15 -2.94
CA TYR A 12 12.02 -7.35 -2.69
C TYR A 12 12.34 -5.86 -2.72
N LEU A 13 11.37 -5.07 -3.20
CA LEU A 13 11.41 -3.61 -3.15
C LEU A 13 10.37 -3.12 -2.15
N CYS A 14 10.81 -2.22 -1.29
CA CYS A 14 9.98 -1.40 -0.41
C CYS A 14 10.25 0.08 -0.68
N PHE A 15 9.21 0.90 -0.59
CA PHE A 15 9.30 2.35 -0.72
C PHE A 15 8.90 3.01 0.59
N LEU A 16 9.88 3.58 1.28
CA LEU A 16 9.67 4.43 2.46
C LEU A 16 9.73 5.90 2.07
N ASN A 17 8.87 6.72 2.67
CA ASN A 17 9.07 8.17 2.61
C ASN A 17 10.15 8.57 3.62
N ALA A 18 10.65 9.81 3.52
CA ALA A 18 11.77 10.28 4.32
C ALA A 18 11.50 10.30 5.85
N GLY A 19 10.23 10.39 6.25
CA GLY A 19 9.82 10.36 7.66
C GLY A 19 9.36 8.98 8.15
N ASP A 20 9.19 8.00 7.26
CA ASP A 20 8.68 6.68 7.63
C ASP A 20 9.84 5.75 8.03
N GLY A 21 9.56 4.78 8.91
CA GLY A 21 10.52 3.79 9.40
C GLY A 21 10.03 2.36 9.26
N LEU A 22 10.96 1.41 9.36
CA LEU A 22 10.61 0.04 9.73
C LEU A 22 10.26 0.04 11.23
N HIS A 23 9.29 -0.79 11.62
CA HIS A 23 8.72 -0.76 12.97
C HIS A 23 9.72 -1.15 14.07
N GLU A 24 10.43 -2.25 13.86
CA GLU A 24 11.45 -2.81 14.77
C GLU A 24 12.79 -3.00 14.03
N ASP A 25 13.90 -3.04 14.77
CA ASP A 25 15.25 -3.27 14.24
C ASP A 25 15.37 -4.57 13.43
N ASP A 26 14.59 -5.58 13.79
CA ASP A 26 14.57 -6.91 13.16
C ASP A 26 13.34 -7.14 12.28
N THR A 27 12.55 -6.11 11.94
CA THR A 27 11.32 -6.21 11.12
C THR A 27 11.50 -7.06 9.87
N LEU A 28 12.59 -6.84 9.12
CA LEU A 28 12.86 -7.57 7.88
C LEU A 28 13.16 -9.05 8.14
N LEU A 29 13.85 -9.36 9.24
CA LEU A 29 14.15 -10.74 9.62
C LEU A 29 12.85 -11.47 10.01
N GLN A 30 12.02 -10.83 10.85
CA GLN A 30 10.71 -11.38 11.23
C GLN A 30 9.81 -11.58 10.01
N MET A 31 9.79 -10.62 9.08
CA MET A 31 9.04 -10.74 7.83
C MET A 31 9.50 -11.94 7.00
N VAL A 32 10.81 -12.15 6.84
CA VAL A 32 11.35 -13.31 6.10
C VAL A 32 11.02 -14.62 6.82
N HIS A 33 11.12 -14.67 8.14
CA HIS A 33 10.75 -15.86 8.93
C HIS A 33 9.26 -16.21 8.87
N SER A 34 8.40 -15.24 8.53
CA SER A 34 6.96 -15.49 8.35
C SER A 34 6.64 -16.27 7.06
N ILE A 35 7.59 -16.35 6.12
CA ILE A 35 7.39 -17.03 4.84
C ILE A 35 7.46 -18.55 5.06
N ASN A 36 6.41 -19.24 4.64
CA ASN A 36 6.38 -20.70 4.69
C ASN A 36 6.80 -21.30 3.33
N GLY A 37 7.70 -22.29 3.38
CA GLY A 37 8.16 -23.02 2.19
C GLY A 37 9.35 -22.37 1.48
N THR A 38 9.66 -22.85 0.27
CA THR A 38 10.85 -22.43 -0.49
C THR A 38 10.57 -21.37 -1.57
N ALA A 39 9.29 -21.16 -1.91
CA ALA A 39 8.90 -20.20 -2.94
C ALA A 39 8.64 -18.81 -2.33
N LEU A 40 9.34 -17.80 -2.86
CA LEU A 40 9.18 -16.40 -2.43
C LEU A 40 7.81 -15.83 -2.89
N PRO A 41 6.95 -15.32 -1.99
CA PRO A 41 5.69 -14.67 -2.36
C PRO A 41 5.88 -13.49 -3.31
N GLY A 42 4.94 -13.23 -4.21
CA GLY A 42 5.02 -12.08 -5.11
C GLY A 42 4.89 -10.74 -4.37
N VAL A 43 4.16 -10.74 -3.24
CA VAL A 43 4.03 -9.60 -2.34
C VAL A 43 4.08 -10.08 -0.90
N LEU A 44 4.86 -9.40 -0.07
CA LEU A 44 4.80 -9.47 1.39
C LEU A 44 4.12 -8.20 1.89
N TYR A 45 3.19 -8.33 2.82
CA TYR A 45 2.51 -7.16 3.37
C TYR A 45 2.11 -7.33 4.83
N GLY A 46 1.91 -6.22 5.52
CA GLY A 46 1.53 -6.22 6.93
C GLY A 46 0.91 -4.90 7.36
N GLU A 47 0.84 -4.73 8.68
CA GLU A 47 0.20 -3.58 9.31
C GLU A 47 1.10 -2.34 9.31
N THR A 48 0.50 -1.20 9.63
CA THR A 48 1.18 0.10 9.69
C THR A 48 0.71 0.85 10.92
N GLU A 49 1.66 1.31 11.71
CA GLU A 49 1.44 2.21 12.83
C GLU A 49 1.58 3.67 12.39
N ILE A 50 0.85 4.54 13.07
CA ILE A 50 0.99 5.98 12.93
C ILE A 50 1.76 6.48 14.14
N VAL A 51 2.88 7.17 13.91
CA VAL A 51 3.78 7.67 14.95
C VAL A 51 3.90 9.19 14.93
N ASP A 52 4.35 9.78 16.04
CA ASP A 52 4.72 11.18 16.11
C ASP A 52 6.14 11.44 15.56
N SER A 53 6.60 12.70 15.61
CA SER A 53 7.94 13.09 15.13
C SER A 53 9.10 12.57 15.97
N GLN A 54 8.84 12.00 17.14
CA GLN A 54 9.82 11.30 17.97
C GLN A 54 9.75 9.79 17.78
N GLY A 55 8.86 9.28 16.91
CA GLY A 55 8.65 7.85 16.69
C GLY A 55 7.73 7.20 17.72
N HIS A 56 7.06 7.95 18.59
CA HIS A 56 6.14 7.35 19.54
C HIS A 56 4.83 6.94 18.85
N PHE A 57 4.37 5.73 19.16
CA PHE A 57 3.08 5.23 18.72
C PHE A 57 1.94 6.18 19.09
N LEU A 58 1.10 6.50 18.10
CA LEU A 58 -0.14 7.25 18.28
C LEU A 58 -1.35 6.32 18.15
N TYR A 59 -1.46 5.62 17.02
CA TYR A 59 -2.57 4.70 16.74
C TYR A 59 -2.28 3.82 15.51
N MET A 60 -2.98 2.69 15.38
CA MET A 60 -2.94 1.87 14.16
C MET A 60 -3.58 2.61 12.98
N ARG A 61 -3.02 2.45 11.78
CA ARG A 61 -3.61 2.99 10.56
C ARG A 61 -5.07 2.53 10.39
N ARG A 62 -5.97 3.47 10.04
CA ARG A 62 -7.43 3.24 9.96
C ARG A 62 -7.85 2.04 9.10
N LEU A 63 -7.15 1.79 7.99
CA LEU A 63 -7.37 0.59 7.17
C LEU A 63 -6.28 -0.41 7.53
N SER A 64 -6.70 -1.57 8.05
CA SER A 64 -5.82 -2.67 8.44
C SER A 64 -5.54 -3.62 7.28
N ALA A 65 -4.43 -4.33 7.38
CA ALA A 65 -4.05 -5.38 6.44
C ALA A 65 -5.03 -6.56 6.56
N PRO A 66 -5.71 -6.96 5.47
CA PRO A 66 -6.63 -8.08 5.54
C PRO A 66 -5.86 -9.41 5.62
N ALA A 67 -6.44 -10.41 6.29
CA ALA A 67 -5.90 -11.77 6.30
C ALA A 67 -5.64 -12.32 4.88
N THR A 68 -6.50 -11.94 3.92
CA THR A 68 -6.29 -12.23 2.49
C THR A 68 -6.40 -10.96 1.67
N LEU A 69 -5.28 -10.52 1.10
CA LEU A 69 -5.23 -9.42 0.16
C LEU A 69 -5.35 -9.93 -1.28
N THR A 70 -6.11 -9.21 -2.09
CA THR A 70 -6.13 -9.38 -3.54
C THR A 70 -6.16 -8.01 -4.20
N TRP A 71 -5.84 -7.94 -5.49
CA TRP A 71 -6.02 -6.70 -6.25
C TRP A 71 -7.48 -6.19 -6.19
N LYS A 72 -8.48 -7.06 -6.02
CA LYS A 72 -9.90 -6.65 -5.87
C LYS A 72 -10.17 -6.01 -4.52
N SER A 73 -9.43 -6.36 -3.46
CA SER A 73 -9.59 -5.77 -2.13
C SER A 73 -9.35 -4.26 -2.15
N PHE A 74 -8.56 -3.76 -3.10
CA PHE A 74 -8.33 -2.33 -3.27
C PHE A 74 -9.56 -1.53 -3.76
N LYS A 75 -10.65 -2.20 -4.16
CA LYS A 75 -11.95 -1.53 -4.36
C LYS A 75 -12.49 -0.87 -3.09
N GLN A 76 -12.08 -1.38 -1.92
CA GLN A 76 -12.51 -0.87 -0.60
C GLN A 76 -11.60 0.22 -0.04
N GLY A 77 -10.55 0.60 -0.78
CA GLY A 77 -9.54 1.54 -0.29
C GLY A 77 -8.15 0.93 -0.39
N MET A 78 -7.15 1.65 0.10
CA MET A 78 -5.76 1.20 0.09
C MET A 78 -5.59 0.39 1.37
N LEU A 79 -6.10 -0.84 1.41
CA LEU A 79 -6.19 -1.58 2.67
C LEU A 79 -4.83 -1.77 3.31
N VAL A 80 -3.80 -1.99 2.49
CA VAL A 80 -2.40 -2.03 2.90
C VAL A 80 -1.71 -0.72 2.48
N CYS A 81 -0.92 -0.14 3.39
CA CYS A 81 -0.11 1.04 3.10
C CYS A 81 1.01 0.68 2.09
N HIS A 82 1.40 1.58 1.18
CA HIS A 82 2.41 1.20 0.16
C HIS A 82 3.79 0.93 0.77
N GLN A 83 4.08 1.55 1.91
CA GLN A 83 5.28 1.33 2.70
C GLN A 83 5.30 -0.09 3.27
N ALA A 84 4.14 -0.59 3.69
CA ALA A 84 3.97 -1.95 4.23
C ALA A 84 3.65 -2.96 3.11
N PHE A 85 4.04 -2.65 1.87
CA PHE A 85 3.83 -3.47 0.68
C PHE A 85 5.18 -3.72 0.01
N PHE A 86 5.74 -4.91 0.25
CA PHE A 86 7.03 -5.34 -0.24
C PHE A 86 6.81 -6.20 -1.49
N ALA A 87 7.19 -5.68 -2.66
CA ALA A 87 6.95 -6.34 -3.94
C ALA A 87 8.19 -7.11 -4.40
N ARG A 88 8.01 -8.36 -4.85
CA ARG A 88 9.10 -9.14 -5.44
C ARG A 88 9.59 -8.44 -6.72
N ARG A 89 10.90 -8.26 -6.84
CA ARG A 89 11.54 -7.36 -7.82
C ARG A 89 11.19 -7.69 -9.27
N ASP A 90 11.07 -8.97 -9.61
CA ASP A 90 10.70 -9.46 -10.94
C ASP A 90 9.27 -9.04 -11.36
N LEU A 91 8.39 -8.75 -10.40
CA LEU A 91 7.01 -8.30 -10.65
C LEU A 91 6.90 -6.78 -10.73
N VAL A 92 7.90 -6.05 -10.24
CA VAL A 92 7.86 -4.59 -10.12
C VAL A 92 7.90 -3.94 -11.50
N GLU A 93 7.03 -2.96 -11.68
CA GLU A 93 7.00 -2.07 -12.83
C GLU A 93 7.29 -0.63 -12.42
N PRO A 94 7.72 0.25 -13.34
CA PRO A 94 7.78 1.68 -13.06
C PRO A 94 6.42 2.23 -12.62
N TYR A 95 6.42 3.17 -11.68
CA TYR A 95 5.28 4.02 -11.37
C TYR A 95 4.87 4.82 -12.60
N ASP A 96 3.56 4.93 -12.80
CA ASP A 96 2.97 5.71 -13.89
C ASP A 96 3.04 7.21 -13.55
N LEU A 97 3.89 7.93 -14.28
CA LEU A 97 4.17 9.35 -14.03
C LEU A 97 3.00 10.28 -14.36
N ARG A 98 1.91 9.76 -14.94
CA ARG A 98 0.67 10.52 -15.15
C ARG A 98 -0.08 10.80 -13.84
N TYR A 99 0.17 10.01 -12.80
CA TYR A 99 -0.40 10.20 -11.48
C TYR A 99 0.61 10.87 -10.56
N ARG A 100 0.24 12.00 -9.98
CA ARG A 100 1.12 12.77 -9.10
C ARG A 100 0.90 12.44 -7.62
N PHE A 101 -0.30 12.01 -7.25
CA PHE A 101 -0.75 11.85 -5.87
C PHE A 101 -1.25 10.44 -5.53
N SER A 102 -1.52 9.60 -6.53
CA SER A 102 -2.04 8.24 -6.31
C SER A 102 -1.32 7.18 -7.16
N ALA A 103 -0.06 7.46 -7.52
CA ALA A 103 0.74 6.53 -8.33
C ALA A 103 1.02 5.21 -7.59
N ASP A 104 1.15 5.25 -6.27
CA ASP A 104 1.25 4.11 -5.36
C ASP A 104 0.05 3.16 -5.44
N PHE A 105 -1.16 3.72 -5.48
CA PHE A 105 -2.39 2.95 -5.56
C PHE A 105 -2.49 2.17 -6.88
N ASP A 106 -2.17 2.81 -8.01
CA ASP A 106 -2.07 2.14 -9.33
C ASP A 106 -0.99 1.04 -9.31
N TRP A 107 0.18 1.36 -8.77
CA TRP A 107 1.34 0.48 -8.72
C TRP A 107 1.08 -0.81 -7.94
N CYS A 108 0.52 -0.70 -6.73
CA CYS A 108 0.13 -1.88 -5.94
C CYS A 108 -0.88 -2.76 -6.69
N ILE A 109 -1.90 -2.17 -7.34
CA ILE A 109 -2.89 -2.95 -8.09
C ILE A 109 -2.24 -3.71 -9.25
N ARG A 110 -1.31 -3.09 -9.99
CA ARG A 110 -0.62 -3.75 -11.10
C ARG A 110 0.22 -4.92 -10.64
N ILE A 111 0.97 -4.76 -9.55
CA ILE A 111 1.78 -5.85 -8.98
C ILE A 111 0.91 -6.98 -8.47
N MET A 112 -0.15 -6.67 -7.72
CA MET A 112 -1.09 -7.69 -7.22
C MET A 112 -1.82 -8.45 -8.34
N LYS A 113 -1.93 -7.89 -9.55
CA LYS A 113 -2.47 -8.59 -10.72
C LYS A 113 -1.48 -9.57 -11.35
N LYS A 114 -0.18 -9.41 -11.11
CA LYS A 114 0.90 -10.28 -11.60
C LYS A 114 1.37 -11.30 -10.57
N ALA A 115 1.18 -11.01 -9.28
CA ALA A 115 1.61 -11.88 -8.19
C ALA A 115 0.69 -13.09 -8.05
N ASP A 116 1.29 -14.28 -7.99
CA ASP A 116 0.56 -15.53 -7.72
C ASP A 116 0.16 -15.64 -6.24
N VAL A 117 1.08 -15.25 -5.34
CA VAL A 117 0.90 -15.33 -3.88
C VAL A 117 1.15 -13.96 -3.27
N LEU A 118 0.20 -13.51 -2.45
CA LEU A 118 0.32 -12.34 -1.60
C LEU A 118 0.28 -12.85 -0.15
N HIS A 119 1.37 -12.63 0.59
CA HIS A 119 1.56 -13.17 1.93
C HIS A 119 1.36 -12.07 2.98
N ASN A 120 0.39 -12.30 3.87
CA ASN A 120 0.25 -11.48 5.08
C ASN A 120 1.30 -11.95 6.09
N THR A 121 2.17 -11.05 6.52
CA THR A 121 3.19 -11.34 7.54
C THR A 121 2.58 -11.49 8.93
N HIS A 122 1.39 -10.91 9.15
CA HIS A 122 0.73 -10.73 10.44
C HIS A 122 1.57 -9.89 11.44
N LEU A 123 2.45 -9.04 10.91
CA LEU A 123 3.31 -8.15 11.68
C LEU A 123 2.95 -6.68 11.42
N THR A 124 3.24 -5.80 12.36
CA THR A 124 3.44 -4.37 12.07
C THR A 124 4.79 -4.23 11.36
N LEU A 125 4.78 -3.66 10.14
CA LEU A 125 5.99 -3.53 9.33
C LEU A 125 6.55 -2.11 9.33
N ILE A 126 5.68 -1.12 9.50
CA ILE A 126 6.00 0.28 9.21
C ILE A 126 5.47 1.20 10.28
N ASP A 127 6.34 2.15 10.64
CA ASP A 127 5.99 3.36 11.36
C ASP A 127 5.82 4.50 10.35
N TYR A 128 4.59 4.97 10.20
CA TYR A 128 4.24 6.06 9.31
C TYR A 128 4.19 7.37 10.10
N LEU A 129 4.99 8.36 9.69
CA LEU A 129 5.06 9.63 10.41
C LEU A 129 3.78 10.47 10.19
N ASN A 130 3.13 10.84 11.28
CA ASN A 130 1.98 11.72 11.26
C ASN A 130 2.37 13.19 11.09
N GLU A 131 2.72 13.60 9.86
CA GLU A 131 3.12 14.99 9.59
C GLU A 131 1.97 16.01 9.63
N GLY A 132 0.74 15.62 9.97
CA GLY A 132 -0.43 16.53 9.98
C GLY A 132 -0.77 17.14 8.60
N MET A 133 -0.06 16.74 7.54
CA MET A 133 -0.21 17.27 6.19
C MET A 133 -1.07 16.34 5.35
N THR A 134 -2.38 16.59 5.26
CA THR A 134 -3.20 16.01 4.17
C THR A 134 -4.47 16.81 3.90
N THR A 135 -4.35 18.07 3.50
CA THR A 135 -5.53 18.86 3.06
C THR A 135 -5.34 19.61 1.76
N ARG A 136 -4.12 19.99 1.37
CA ARG A 136 -3.95 20.88 0.21
C ARG A 136 -4.30 20.23 -1.14
N ASN A 137 -4.02 18.94 -1.33
CA ASN A 137 -4.19 18.24 -2.61
C ASN A 137 -5.21 17.08 -2.58
N HIS A 138 -6.04 17.00 -1.53
CA HIS A 138 -6.94 15.87 -1.33
C HIS A 138 -7.90 15.65 -2.50
N LYS A 139 -8.51 16.72 -3.03
CA LYS A 139 -9.40 16.65 -4.20
C LYS A 139 -8.70 16.12 -5.46
N ALA A 140 -7.44 16.49 -5.69
CA ALA A 140 -6.68 16.03 -6.84
C ALA A 140 -6.35 14.53 -6.73
N SER A 141 -5.90 14.09 -5.55
CA SER A 141 -5.68 12.68 -5.22
C SER A 141 -6.95 11.83 -5.42
N LEU A 142 -8.11 12.29 -4.92
CA LEU A 142 -9.37 11.59 -5.12
C LEU A 142 -9.76 11.46 -6.61
N LYS A 143 -9.52 12.50 -7.42
CA LYS A 143 -9.75 12.43 -8.88
C LYS A 143 -8.84 11.41 -9.57
N GLU A 144 -7.54 11.40 -9.24
CA GLU A 144 -6.61 10.40 -9.76
C GLU A 144 -7.04 8.99 -9.36
N ARG A 145 -7.38 8.81 -8.09
CA ARG A 145 -7.85 7.53 -7.55
C ARG A 145 -9.11 7.02 -8.25
N PHE A 146 -10.09 7.89 -8.53
CA PHE A 146 -11.27 7.52 -9.29
C PHE A 146 -10.92 7.07 -10.73
N ARG A 147 -9.99 7.75 -11.40
CA ARG A 147 -9.52 7.35 -12.74
C ARG A 147 -8.81 5.99 -12.71
N ILE A 148 -7.93 5.78 -11.74
CA ILE A 148 -7.24 4.49 -11.54
C ILE A 148 -8.27 3.39 -11.30
N MET A 149 -9.22 3.60 -10.39
CA MET A 149 -10.27 2.62 -10.12
C MET A 149 -11.11 2.31 -11.36
N SER A 150 -11.49 3.35 -12.13
CA SER A 150 -12.24 3.18 -13.38
C SER A 150 -11.47 2.34 -14.41
N ARG A 151 -10.15 2.55 -14.52
CA ARG A 151 -9.26 1.76 -15.40
C ARG A 151 -9.14 0.31 -14.96
N HIS A 152 -9.01 0.05 -13.65
CA HIS A 152 -8.72 -1.29 -13.15
C HIS A 152 -9.94 -2.16 -12.86
N TYR A 153 -11.08 -1.54 -12.53
CA TYR A 153 -12.30 -2.21 -12.07
C TYR A 153 -13.54 -1.91 -12.93
N GLY A 154 -13.42 -0.99 -13.90
CA GLY A 154 -14.54 -0.52 -14.71
C GLY A 154 -15.28 0.66 -14.08
N TRP A 155 -15.82 1.53 -14.94
CA TRP A 155 -16.50 2.76 -14.52
C TRP A 155 -17.72 2.48 -13.64
N ALA A 156 -18.60 1.55 -14.05
CA ALA A 156 -19.80 1.21 -13.29
C ALA A 156 -19.46 0.70 -11.88
N SER A 157 -18.51 -0.24 -11.75
CA SER A 157 -18.04 -0.72 -10.45
C SER A 157 -17.44 0.41 -9.60
N THR A 158 -16.80 1.39 -10.22
CA THR A 158 -16.17 2.49 -9.50
C THR A 158 -17.22 3.44 -8.94
N VAL A 159 -18.21 3.82 -9.74
CA VAL A 159 -19.31 4.69 -9.32
C VAL A 159 -20.09 4.07 -8.16
N THR A 160 -20.44 2.78 -8.23
CA THR A 160 -21.20 2.11 -7.16
C THR A 160 -20.45 2.11 -5.83
N HIS A 161 -19.14 1.83 -5.83
CA HIS A 161 -18.34 1.84 -4.60
C HIS A 161 -18.21 3.26 -4.02
N HIS A 162 -18.06 4.29 -4.87
CA HIS A 162 -17.97 5.67 -4.40
C HIS A 162 -19.31 6.16 -3.82
N LEU A 163 -20.44 5.81 -4.44
CA LEU A 163 -21.76 6.08 -3.88
C LEU A 163 -21.93 5.41 -2.51
N TRP A 164 -21.53 4.14 -2.38
CA TRP A 164 -21.57 3.45 -1.09
C TRP A 164 -20.68 4.11 -0.02
N PHE A 165 -19.48 4.57 -0.38
CA PHE A 165 -18.63 5.32 0.56
C PHE A 165 -19.28 6.63 1.02
N VAL A 166 -19.89 7.38 0.11
CA VAL A 166 -20.61 8.62 0.45
C VAL A 166 -21.79 8.30 1.38
N LEU A 167 -22.59 7.28 1.08
CA LEU A 167 -23.68 6.86 1.95
C LEU A 167 -23.15 6.47 3.33
N ARG A 168 -22.10 5.65 3.42
CA ARG A 168 -21.50 5.23 4.69
C ARG A 168 -21.01 6.42 5.54
N LEU A 169 -20.56 7.50 4.92
CA LEU A 169 -20.16 8.73 5.62
C LEU A 169 -21.36 9.51 6.17
N LEU A 170 -22.55 9.37 5.58
CA LEU A 170 -23.77 10.03 6.03
C LEU A 170 -24.49 9.26 7.16
N TYR A 171 -24.22 7.96 7.29
CA TYR A 171 -24.80 7.07 8.31
C TYR A 171 -23.88 6.84 9.53
N LYS A 172 -22.78 7.59 9.65
CA LYS A 172 -21.89 7.64 10.81
C LYS A 172 -21.94 9.03 11.44
#